data_AF-A0A1L6C2B8-F1
#
_entry.id   AF-A0A1L6C2B8-F1
#
_cell.length_a   1.000
_cell.length_b   1.000
_cell.length_c   1.000
_cell.angle_alpha   90.00
_cell.angle_beta   90.00
_cell.angle_gamma   90.00
#
_symmetry.space_group_name_H-M   'P 1'
#
loop_
_entity.id
_entity.type
_entity.pdbx_description
1 polymer ?
#
loop_
_entity_poly.entity_id
_entity_poly.type
_entity_poly.pdbx_seq_one_letter_code
_entity_poly.pdbx_strand_id
1 'polypeptide(L)'
;LEIYKRSQDLVGAKEYLDRLPAFMPIFPNETPPVPTNPVERGLLNLWSRTAFTKSVEWRRRFFESTKHLLDESMWELANINQNRIANPIEYTEMRRKVGGAPWSAHLVEHAAFVEVPAKIAATRPMRVLKDTFADAVHLRNDLFSYQREVEDEGENSNCVLVLERFLNISTQEAANLTNELLNSRLYQFDNTAVTELPSLFEEYGVDPVERVNVLLYIKGL
;
A
#
# COMPACT_ATOMS: atom_id res chain seq x y z
N LEU A 1 5.56 -10.65 -13.03
CA LEU A 1 5.85 -11.25 -11.71
C LEU A 1 5.58 -12.74 -11.69
N GLU A 2 4.41 -13.19 -12.16
CA GLU A 2 4.11 -14.63 -12.27
C GLU A 2 5.18 -15.43 -13.04
N ILE A 3 5.74 -14.84 -14.11
CA ILE A 3 6.85 -15.42 -14.88
C ILE A 3 8.09 -15.69 -14.00
N TYR A 4 8.41 -14.77 -13.08
CA TYR A 4 9.58 -14.88 -12.18
C TYR A 4 9.27 -15.71 -10.93
N LYS A 5 8.04 -15.64 -10.39
CA LYS A 5 7.59 -16.49 -9.27
C LYS A 5 7.70 -17.98 -9.65
N ARG A 6 7.29 -18.34 -10.88
CA ARG A 6 7.40 -19.72 -11.39
C ARG A 6 8.83 -20.17 -11.68
N SER A 7 9.70 -19.26 -12.15
CA SER A 7 11.09 -19.60 -12.49
C SER A 7 12.08 -19.45 -11.34
N GLN A 8 11.69 -18.82 -10.23
CA GLN A 8 12.55 -18.42 -9.10
C GLN A 8 13.77 -17.55 -9.50
N ASP A 9 13.70 -16.87 -10.64
CA ASP A 9 14.78 -16.03 -11.16
C ASP A 9 14.82 -14.66 -10.43
N LEU A 10 15.54 -14.64 -9.31
CA LEU A 10 15.74 -13.44 -8.48
C LEU A 10 16.56 -12.35 -9.19
N VAL A 11 17.50 -12.72 -10.04
CA VAL A 11 18.37 -11.76 -10.73
C VAL A 11 17.57 -11.03 -11.81
N GLY A 12 16.85 -11.78 -12.65
CA GLY A 12 15.97 -11.22 -13.67
C GLY A 12 14.83 -10.40 -13.08
N ALA A 13 14.25 -10.83 -11.95
CA ALA A 13 13.24 -10.05 -11.23
C ALA A 13 13.80 -8.71 -10.73
N LYS A 14 15.01 -8.70 -10.15
CA LYS A 14 15.66 -7.49 -9.67
C LYS A 14 15.99 -6.52 -10.81
N GLU A 15 16.61 -6.98 -11.89
CA GLU A 15 16.92 -6.12 -13.05
C GLU A 15 15.66 -5.52 -13.68
N TYR A 16 14.59 -6.32 -13.74
CA TYR A 16 13.29 -5.87 -14.21
C TYR A 16 12.68 -4.76 -13.33
N LEU A 17 12.66 -4.97 -12.00
CA LEU A 17 12.08 -4.00 -11.05
C LEU A 17 12.94 -2.73 -10.93
N ASP A 18 14.28 -2.85 -10.95
CA ASP A 18 15.21 -1.72 -10.88
C ASP A 18 15.02 -0.73 -12.05
N ARG A 19 14.45 -1.20 -13.17
CA ARG A 19 14.20 -0.36 -14.35
C ARG A 19 12.90 0.45 -14.24
N LEU A 20 11.90 -0.02 -13.49
CA LEU A 20 10.57 0.60 -13.42
C LEU A 20 10.56 2.05 -12.88
N PRO A 21 11.38 2.44 -11.88
CA PRO A 21 11.48 3.82 -11.42
C PRO A 21 11.80 4.83 -12.52
N ALA A 22 12.52 4.44 -13.58
CA ALA A 22 12.87 5.33 -14.68
C ALA A 22 11.65 5.77 -15.52
N PHE A 23 10.49 5.13 -15.35
CA PHE A 23 9.24 5.47 -16.04
C PHE A 23 8.29 6.31 -15.18
N MET A 24 8.75 6.79 -14.01
CA MET A 24 7.99 7.60 -13.08
C MET A 24 8.67 8.96 -12.82
N PRO A 25 8.90 9.80 -13.85
CA PRO A 25 9.64 11.04 -13.69
C PRO A 25 8.95 12.01 -12.71
N ILE A 26 9.75 12.63 -11.82
CA ILE A 26 9.24 13.61 -10.86
C ILE A 26 9.18 15.00 -11.47
N PHE A 27 10.15 15.36 -12.30
CA PHE A 27 10.22 16.65 -12.96
C PHE A 27 9.96 16.56 -14.47
N PRO A 28 9.36 17.60 -15.10
CA PRO A 28 9.05 17.58 -16.53
C PRO A 28 10.26 17.49 -17.46
N ASN A 29 11.45 17.82 -16.97
CA ASN A 29 12.71 17.78 -17.72
C ASN A 29 13.41 16.40 -17.65
N GLU A 30 12.86 15.44 -16.91
CA GLU A 30 13.33 14.07 -16.90
C GLU A 30 12.80 13.32 -18.11
N THR A 31 13.69 12.78 -18.93
CA THR A 31 13.33 11.99 -20.11
C THR A 31 13.34 10.51 -19.74
N PRO A 32 12.18 9.83 -19.66
CA PRO A 32 12.15 8.40 -19.41
C PRO A 32 12.74 7.63 -20.59
N PRO A 33 13.33 6.44 -20.37
CA PRO A 33 13.85 5.60 -21.44
C PRO A 33 12.72 5.06 -22.33
N VAL A 34 13.07 4.47 -23.48
CA VAL A 34 12.09 3.80 -24.35
C VAL A 34 11.57 2.53 -23.67
N PRO A 35 10.25 2.37 -23.49
CA PRO A 35 9.68 1.15 -22.92
C PRO A 35 9.93 -0.08 -23.80
N THR A 36 10.36 -1.17 -23.17
CA THR A 36 10.68 -2.45 -23.85
C THR A 36 9.65 -3.55 -23.58
N ASN A 37 8.78 -3.38 -22.59
CA ASN A 37 7.74 -4.35 -22.25
C ASN A 37 6.38 -3.67 -21.92
N PRO A 38 5.27 -4.43 -21.85
CA PRO A 38 3.94 -3.88 -21.59
C PRO A 38 3.80 -3.14 -20.26
N VAL A 39 4.50 -3.59 -19.21
CA VAL A 39 4.42 -2.96 -17.87
C VAL A 39 5.09 -1.59 -17.88
N GLU A 40 6.29 -1.48 -18.48
CA GLU A 40 6.95 -0.18 -18.66
C GLU A 40 6.08 0.81 -19.46
N ARG A 41 5.45 0.32 -20.55
CA ARG A 41 4.53 1.15 -21.36
C ARG A 41 3.31 1.60 -20.55
N GLY A 42 2.71 0.68 -19.80
CA GLY A 42 1.56 0.95 -18.96
C GLY A 42 1.89 1.96 -17.86
N LEU A 43 3.00 1.74 -17.16
CA LEU A 43 3.47 2.63 -16.09
C LEU A 43 3.72 4.04 -16.62
N LEU A 44 4.45 4.18 -17.73
CA LEU A 44 4.69 5.49 -18.34
C LEU A 44 3.39 6.19 -18.77
N ASN A 45 2.45 5.45 -19.37
CA ASN A 45 1.17 6.02 -19.79
C ASN A 45 0.32 6.49 -18.59
N LEU A 46 0.21 5.66 -17.55
CA LEU A 46 -0.57 5.99 -16.36
C LEU A 46 0.08 7.11 -15.57
N TRP A 47 1.41 7.08 -15.42
CA TRP A 47 2.16 8.12 -14.72
C TRP A 47 1.99 9.49 -15.39
N SER A 48 2.17 9.56 -16.71
CA SER A 48 2.02 10.82 -17.45
C SER A 48 0.64 11.46 -17.32
N ARG A 49 -0.43 10.63 -17.28
CA ARG A 49 -1.82 11.09 -17.15
C ARG A 49 -2.25 11.42 -15.73
N THR A 50 -1.52 10.95 -14.73
CA THR A 50 -1.89 11.06 -13.31
C THR A 50 -0.97 12.02 -12.57
N ALA A 51 0.33 11.73 -12.55
CA ALA A 51 1.31 12.40 -11.72
C ALA A 51 1.45 13.89 -12.04
N PHE A 52 1.50 14.25 -13.33
CA PHE A 52 1.66 15.65 -13.75
C PHE A 52 0.39 16.51 -13.60
N THR A 53 -0.72 15.93 -13.13
CA THR A 53 -1.92 16.68 -12.72
C THR A 53 -1.84 17.19 -11.27
N LYS A 54 -0.76 16.84 -10.55
CA LYS A 54 -0.60 17.06 -9.11
C LYS A 54 0.69 17.81 -8.78
N SER A 55 0.78 18.31 -7.54
CA SER A 55 1.99 18.97 -7.02
C SER A 55 3.24 18.08 -7.10
N VAL A 56 4.42 18.69 -7.02
CA VAL A 56 5.68 17.92 -6.97
C VAL A 56 5.80 17.14 -5.66
N GLU A 57 5.26 17.68 -4.57
CA GLU A 57 5.20 17.05 -3.26
C GLU A 57 4.35 15.77 -3.30
N TRP A 58 3.20 15.82 -3.97
CA TRP A 58 2.36 14.63 -4.18
C TRP A 58 3.07 13.59 -5.04
N ARG A 59 3.69 14.02 -6.16
CA ARG A 59 4.42 13.12 -7.07
C ARG A 59 5.55 12.37 -6.36
N ARG A 60 6.29 13.03 -5.46
CA ARG A 60 7.32 12.37 -4.65
C ARG A 60 6.75 11.30 -3.75
N ARG A 61 5.64 11.57 -3.05
CA ARG A 61 4.97 10.57 -2.19
C ARG A 61 4.45 9.39 -3.00
N PHE A 62 3.80 9.67 -4.13
CA PHE A 62 3.26 8.62 -5.01
C PHE A 62 4.37 7.78 -5.63
N PHE A 63 5.51 8.38 -5.99
CA PHE A 63 6.69 7.68 -6.47
C PHE A 63 7.24 6.71 -5.43
N GLU A 64 7.43 7.18 -4.19
CA GLU A 64 7.92 6.30 -3.12
C GLU A 64 6.96 5.15 -2.85
N SER A 65 5.65 5.42 -2.78
CA SER A 65 4.67 4.36 -2.57
C SER A 65 4.62 3.36 -3.73
N THR A 66 4.77 3.84 -4.97
CA THR A 66 4.81 2.94 -6.14
C THR A 66 6.10 2.13 -6.15
N LYS A 67 7.24 2.72 -5.77
CA LYS A 67 8.49 1.99 -5.63
C LYS A 67 8.38 0.89 -4.57
N HIS A 68 7.81 1.19 -3.40
CA HIS A 68 7.61 0.17 -2.36
C HIS A 68 6.67 -0.96 -2.82
N LEU A 69 5.61 -0.66 -3.56
CA LEU A 69 4.74 -1.66 -4.18
C LEU A 69 5.53 -2.61 -5.10
N LEU A 70 6.42 -2.05 -5.90
CA LEU A 70 7.26 -2.84 -6.81
C LEU A 70 8.27 -3.70 -6.03
N ASP A 71 8.79 -3.18 -4.93
CA ASP A 71 9.73 -3.91 -4.05
C ASP A 71 9.03 -5.07 -3.28
N GLU A 72 7.70 -5.02 -3.05
CA GLU A 72 6.90 -6.11 -2.41
C GLU A 72 7.20 -7.47 -3.03
N SER A 73 7.27 -7.46 -4.35
CA SER A 73 7.46 -8.64 -5.17
C SER A 73 8.75 -9.40 -4.86
N MET A 74 9.82 -8.70 -4.50
CA MET A 74 11.09 -9.33 -4.14
C MET A 74 11.03 -9.97 -2.76
N TRP A 75 10.31 -9.34 -1.82
CA TRP A 75 10.14 -9.86 -0.48
C TRP A 75 9.27 -11.12 -0.48
N GLU A 76 8.14 -11.09 -1.20
CA GLU A 76 7.28 -12.28 -1.37
C GLU A 76 8.06 -13.44 -2.00
N LEU A 77 8.81 -13.16 -3.07
CA LEU A 77 9.62 -14.17 -3.75
C LEU A 77 10.68 -14.78 -2.84
N ALA A 78 11.32 -13.97 -1.97
CA ALA A 78 12.28 -14.47 -0.99
C ALA A 78 11.63 -15.39 0.06
N ASN A 79 10.42 -15.07 0.52
CA ASN A 79 9.70 -15.88 1.50
C ASN A 79 9.20 -17.21 0.93
N ILE A 80 8.67 -17.19 -0.29
CA ILE A 80 8.24 -18.39 -1.03
C ILE A 80 9.43 -19.34 -1.19
N ASN A 81 10.60 -18.82 -1.62
CA ASN A 81 11.82 -19.62 -1.79
C ASN A 81 12.32 -20.25 -0.47
N GLN A 82 12.08 -19.61 0.67
CA GLN A 82 12.49 -20.11 1.99
C GLN A 82 11.40 -20.92 2.69
N ASN A 83 10.24 -21.10 2.06
CA ASN A 83 9.04 -21.68 2.66
C ASN A 83 8.74 -21.11 4.06
N ARG A 84 8.94 -19.79 4.20
CA ARG A 84 8.88 -19.08 5.48
C ARG A 84 7.60 -18.27 5.57
N ILE A 85 6.85 -18.49 6.64
CA ILE A 85 5.66 -17.71 6.98
C ILE A 85 6.09 -16.61 7.96
N ALA A 86 5.72 -15.36 7.67
CA ALA A 86 6.01 -14.23 8.54
C ALA A 86 5.26 -14.36 9.88
N ASN A 87 5.82 -13.78 10.94
CA ASN A 87 5.06 -13.62 12.18
C ASN A 87 4.04 -12.46 12.05
N PRO A 88 3.05 -12.31 12.95
CA PRO A 88 2.00 -11.31 12.80
C PRO A 88 2.49 -9.84 12.72
N ILE A 89 3.57 -9.50 13.44
CA ILE A 89 4.14 -8.15 13.44
C ILE A 89 4.80 -7.89 12.09
N GLU A 90 5.68 -8.81 11.67
CA GLU A 90 6.37 -8.71 10.38
C GLU A 90 5.38 -8.67 9.22
N TYR A 91 4.35 -9.52 9.24
CA TYR A 91 3.30 -9.54 8.23
C TYR A 91 2.63 -8.17 8.09
N THR A 92 2.23 -7.58 9.23
CA THR A 92 1.54 -6.28 9.26
C THR A 92 2.46 -5.15 8.78
N GLU A 93 3.70 -5.10 9.26
CA GLU A 93 4.66 -4.07 8.85
C GLU A 93 4.99 -4.15 7.36
N MET A 94 5.13 -5.36 6.82
CA MET A 94 5.39 -5.55 5.39
C MET A 94 4.19 -5.14 4.56
N ARG A 95 2.97 -5.58 4.89
CA ARG A 95 1.74 -5.14 4.19
C ARG A 95 1.58 -3.61 4.22
N ARG A 96 1.91 -2.94 5.32
CA ARG A 96 1.87 -1.46 5.40
C ARG A 96 2.95 -0.77 4.57
N LYS A 97 4.12 -1.40 4.42
CA LYS A 97 5.25 -0.80 3.72
C LYS A 97 5.16 -1.00 2.22
N VAL A 98 4.92 -2.24 1.80
CA VAL A 98 5.05 -2.69 0.41
C VAL A 98 3.71 -3.10 -0.21
N GLY A 99 2.64 -3.25 0.57
CA GLY A 99 1.32 -3.57 0.03
C GLY A 99 0.72 -2.48 -0.85
N GLY A 100 -0.32 -2.87 -1.61
CA GLY A 100 -1.00 -1.97 -2.54
C GLY A 100 -1.94 -0.94 -1.94
N ALA A 101 -2.28 -1.04 -0.65
CA ALA A 101 -3.21 -0.10 -0.05
C ALA A 101 -2.62 1.33 0.15
N PRO A 102 -1.38 1.53 0.63
CA PRO A 102 -0.73 2.85 0.62
C PRO A 102 -0.69 3.50 -0.77
N TRP A 103 -0.45 2.71 -1.82
CA TRP A 103 -0.49 3.18 -3.20
C TRP A 103 -1.90 3.60 -3.62
N SER A 104 -2.90 2.80 -3.27
CA SER A 104 -4.32 3.10 -3.51
C SER A 104 -4.77 4.36 -2.78
N ALA A 105 -4.29 4.59 -1.56
CA ALA A 105 -4.57 5.80 -0.80
C ALA A 105 -4.12 7.07 -1.54
N HIS A 106 -2.97 7.05 -2.22
CA HIS A 106 -2.57 8.19 -3.06
C HIS A 106 -3.49 8.38 -4.26
N LEU A 107 -3.98 7.30 -4.87
CA LEU A 107 -4.95 7.41 -5.96
C LEU A 107 -6.30 7.98 -5.49
N VAL A 108 -6.67 7.87 -4.21
CA VAL A 108 -7.85 8.56 -3.66
C VAL A 108 -7.70 10.08 -3.78
N GLU A 109 -6.52 10.64 -3.48
CA GLU A 109 -6.25 12.08 -3.69
C GLU A 109 -6.46 12.46 -5.18
N HIS A 110 -6.02 11.59 -6.10
CA HIS A 110 -6.27 11.79 -7.54
C HIS A 110 -7.76 11.73 -7.90
N ALA A 111 -8.45 10.66 -7.50
CA ALA A 111 -9.85 10.41 -7.85
C ALA A 111 -10.83 11.44 -7.25
N ALA A 112 -10.53 11.93 -6.04
CA ALA A 112 -11.33 12.96 -5.38
C ALA A 112 -10.93 14.38 -5.79
N PHE A 113 -9.95 14.55 -6.70
CA PHE A 113 -9.44 15.84 -7.15
C PHE A 113 -8.93 16.76 -6.01
N VAL A 114 -8.38 16.15 -4.95
CA VAL A 114 -7.82 16.86 -3.79
C VAL A 114 -6.35 16.51 -3.58
N GLU A 115 -5.66 17.23 -2.71
CA GLU A 115 -4.34 16.84 -2.21
C GLU A 115 -4.29 17.10 -0.70
N VAL A 116 -3.72 16.15 0.04
CA VAL A 116 -3.38 16.38 1.45
C VAL A 116 -2.23 17.39 1.51
N PRO A 117 -2.35 18.47 2.31
CA PRO A 117 -1.29 19.47 2.43
C PRO A 117 0.03 18.84 2.87
N ALA A 118 1.11 19.18 2.18
CA ALA A 118 2.43 18.60 2.44
C ALA A 118 2.89 18.80 3.90
N LYS A 119 2.52 19.93 4.52
CA LYS A 119 2.82 20.26 5.92
C LYS A 119 2.25 19.26 6.94
N ILE A 120 1.15 18.56 6.61
CA ILE A 120 0.55 17.56 7.51
C ILE A 120 0.67 16.12 6.99
N ALA A 121 0.99 15.90 5.71
CA ALA A 121 0.97 14.57 5.08
C ALA A 121 1.85 13.52 5.80
N ALA A 122 2.95 13.96 6.43
CA ALA A 122 3.87 13.08 7.15
C ALA A 122 3.61 13.00 8.68
N THR A 123 2.58 13.68 9.19
CA THR A 123 2.27 13.74 10.62
C THR A 123 1.70 12.42 11.13
N ARG A 124 1.78 12.19 12.45
CA ARG A 124 1.31 10.95 13.07
C ARG A 124 -0.16 10.65 12.75
N PRO A 125 -1.14 11.57 12.90
CA PRO A 125 -2.54 11.24 12.62
C PRO A 125 -2.76 10.82 11.15
N MET A 126 -2.11 11.51 10.20
CA MET A 126 -2.21 11.16 8.78
C MET A 126 -1.60 9.78 8.47
N ARG A 127 -0.48 9.44 9.12
CA ARG A 127 0.09 8.08 9.01
C ARG A 127 -0.81 7.02 9.62
N VAL A 128 -1.38 7.28 10.80
CA VAL A 128 -2.31 6.36 11.47
C VAL A 128 -3.51 6.07 10.57
N LEU A 129 -4.14 7.10 9.99
CA LEU A 129 -5.26 6.93 9.06
C LEU A 129 -4.90 6.04 7.88
N LYS A 130 -3.76 6.34 7.21
CA LYS A 130 -3.28 5.53 6.09
C LYS A 130 -2.97 4.09 6.48
N ASP A 131 -2.34 3.88 7.64
CA ASP A 131 -1.98 2.55 8.13
C ASP A 131 -3.23 1.75 8.53
N THR A 132 -4.21 2.37 9.20
CA THR A 132 -5.48 1.72 9.55
C THR A 132 -6.30 1.36 8.31
N PHE A 133 -6.33 2.24 7.30
CA PHE A 133 -6.93 1.96 6.00
C PHE A 133 -6.22 0.77 5.33
N ALA A 134 -4.89 0.79 5.28
CA ALA A 134 -4.11 -0.27 4.65
C ALA A 134 -4.36 -1.63 5.31
N ASP A 135 -4.30 -1.69 6.63
CA ASP A 135 -4.56 -2.93 7.35
C ASP A 135 -5.99 -3.41 7.12
N ALA A 136 -6.99 -2.52 7.15
CA ALA A 136 -8.38 -2.92 6.94
C ALA A 136 -8.61 -3.49 5.53
N VAL A 137 -7.99 -2.89 4.51
CA VAL A 137 -8.05 -3.40 3.12
C VAL A 137 -7.40 -4.78 3.03
N HIS A 138 -6.18 -4.94 3.57
CA HIS A 138 -5.43 -6.20 3.48
C HIS A 138 -6.09 -7.32 4.29
N LEU A 139 -6.47 -7.07 5.54
CA LEU A 139 -7.13 -8.08 6.40
C LEU A 139 -8.47 -8.54 5.82
N ARG A 140 -9.23 -7.62 5.22
CA ARG A 140 -10.47 -7.99 4.51
C ARG A 140 -10.15 -8.83 3.29
N ASN A 141 -9.18 -8.43 2.48
CA ASN A 141 -8.77 -9.20 1.30
C ASN A 141 -8.38 -10.62 1.72
N ASP A 142 -7.52 -10.79 2.72
CA ASP A 142 -7.03 -12.07 3.23
C ASP A 142 -8.16 -13.02 3.63
N LEU A 143 -9.22 -12.52 4.30
CA LEU A 143 -10.38 -13.31 4.67
C LEU A 143 -11.13 -13.88 3.46
N PHE A 144 -11.24 -13.09 2.38
CA PHE A 144 -11.95 -13.49 1.17
C PHE A 144 -11.08 -14.25 0.17
N SER A 145 -9.76 -14.08 0.24
CA SER A 145 -8.81 -14.70 -0.68
C SER A 145 -8.16 -15.97 -0.15
N TYR A 146 -8.29 -16.25 1.16
CA TYR A 146 -7.60 -17.35 1.86
C TYR A 146 -7.62 -18.67 1.08
N GLN A 147 -8.79 -19.15 0.68
CA GLN A 147 -8.91 -20.45 0.03
C GLN A 147 -8.09 -20.52 -1.25
N ARG A 148 -8.29 -19.55 -2.16
CA ARG A 148 -7.54 -19.46 -3.41
C ARG A 148 -6.04 -19.31 -3.16
N GLU A 149 -5.65 -18.43 -2.24
CA GLU A 149 -4.23 -18.11 -2.01
C GLU A 149 -3.49 -19.28 -1.36
N VAL A 150 -4.05 -19.87 -0.31
CA VAL A 150 -3.37 -20.87 0.52
C VAL A 150 -3.55 -22.28 -0.03
N GLU A 151 -4.75 -22.65 -0.49
CA GLU A 151 -5.03 -24.02 -0.95
C GLU A 151 -4.63 -24.23 -2.42
N ASP A 152 -4.84 -23.23 -3.29
CA ASP A 152 -4.60 -23.38 -4.74
C ASP A 152 -3.24 -22.78 -5.18
N GLU A 153 -2.90 -21.58 -4.70
CA GLU A 153 -1.72 -20.82 -5.19
C GLU A 153 -0.45 -21.08 -4.37
N GLY A 154 -0.58 -21.61 -3.14
CA GLY A 154 0.54 -21.80 -2.21
C GLY A 154 1.18 -20.48 -1.74
N GLU A 155 0.40 -19.39 -1.73
CA GLU A 155 0.83 -18.09 -1.22
C GLU A 155 0.87 -18.10 0.31
N ASN A 156 1.97 -17.59 0.86
CA ASN A 156 2.23 -17.60 2.31
C ASN A 156 1.91 -16.24 2.97
N SER A 157 1.51 -15.25 2.18
CA SER A 157 1.27 -13.86 2.59
C SER A 157 -0.20 -13.60 2.91
N ASN A 158 -0.78 -14.36 3.85
CA ASN A 158 -2.17 -14.21 4.27
C ASN A 158 -2.30 -14.19 5.82
N CYS A 159 -3.00 -13.21 6.40
CA CYS A 159 -3.07 -13.05 7.85
C CYS A 159 -3.70 -14.25 8.57
N VAL A 160 -4.70 -14.89 7.97
CA VAL A 160 -5.34 -16.09 8.54
C VAL A 160 -4.31 -17.20 8.68
N LEU A 161 -3.53 -17.47 7.63
CA LEU A 161 -2.44 -18.46 7.67
C LEU A 161 -1.35 -18.07 8.69
N VAL A 162 -0.97 -16.80 8.74
CA VAL A 162 0.03 -16.28 9.69
C VAL A 162 -0.42 -16.54 11.14
N LEU A 163 -1.65 -16.20 11.49
CA LEU A 163 -2.19 -16.41 12.84
C LEU A 163 -2.38 -17.89 13.16
N GLU A 164 -2.91 -18.67 12.21
CA GLU A 164 -3.10 -20.11 12.34
C GLU A 164 -1.78 -20.79 12.73
N ARG A 165 -0.70 -20.48 12.01
CA ARG A 165 0.62 -21.09 12.22
C ARG A 165 1.33 -20.56 13.44
N PHE A 166 1.26 -19.25 13.70
CA PHE A 166 1.97 -18.63 14.80
C PHE A 166 1.35 -18.99 16.16
N LEU A 167 0.02 -19.05 16.25
CA LEU A 167 -0.70 -19.38 17.48
C LEU A 167 -1.04 -20.87 17.61
N ASN A 168 -0.85 -21.66 16.54
CA ASN A 168 -1.21 -23.07 16.48
C ASN A 168 -2.69 -23.32 16.83
N ILE A 169 -3.57 -22.60 16.14
CA ILE A 169 -5.04 -22.64 16.29
C ILE A 169 -5.68 -23.13 14.99
N SER A 170 -7.00 -23.41 15.00
CA SER A 170 -7.70 -23.77 13.77
C SER A 170 -7.83 -22.60 12.80
N THR A 171 -7.99 -22.89 11.50
CA THR A 171 -8.25 -21.88 10.46
C THR A 171 -9.45 -20.99 10.81
N GLN A 172 -10.52 -21.54 11.37
CA GLN A 172 -11.71 -20.78 11.75
C GLN A 172 -11.42 -19.81 12.91
N GLU A 173 -10.66 -20.23 13.92
CA GLU A 173 -10.23 -19.35 15.01
C GLU A 173 -9.32 -18.24 14.49
N ALA A 174 -8.38 -18.57 13.60
CA ALA A 174 -7.51 -17.58 12.96
C ALA A 174 -8.30 -16.57 12.12
N ALA A 175 -9.30 -17.01 11.35
CA ALA A 175 -10.17 -16.14 10.58
C ALA A 175 -10.99 -15.20 11.50
N ASN A 176 -11.49 -15.71 12.62
CA ASN A 176 -12.20 -14.89 13.60
C ASN A 176 -11.28 -13.80 14.19
N LEU A 177 -10.04 -14.15 14.58
CA LEU A 177 -9.05 -13.19 15.06
C LEU A 177 -8.67 -12.15 13.99
N THR A 178 -8.48 -12.56 12.74
CA THR A 178 -8.25 -11.63 11.62
C THR A 178 -9.40 -10.64 11.47
N ASN A 179 -10.65 -11.08 11.63
CA ASN A 179 -11.82 -10.21 11.60
C ASN A 179 -11.91 -9.28 12.82
N GLU A 180 -11.53 -9.74 14.01
CA GLU A 180 -11.42 -8.88 15.21
C GLU A 180 -10.36 -7.79 15.01
N LEU A 181 -9.21 -8.14 14.46
CA LEU A 181 -8.17 -7.17 14.09
C LEU A 181 -8.71 -6.17 13.08
N LEU A 182 -9.37 -6.63 12.01
CA LEU A 182 -10.02 -5.77 11.02
C LEU A 182 -10.96 -4.74 11.68
N ASN A 183 -11.85 -5.19 12.55
CA ASN A 183 -12.77 -4.31 13.28
C ASN A 183 -12.03 -3.31 14.17
N SER A 184 -10.96 -3.73 14.84
CA SER A 184 -10.12 -2.83 15.64
C SER A 184 -9.45 -1.75 14.80
N ARG A 185 -9.00 -2.07 13.57
CA ARG A 185 -8.38 -1.08 12.66
C ARG A 185 -9.40 -0.08 12.15
N LEU A 186 -10.61 -0.53 11.82
CA LEU A 186 -11.72 0.37 11.43
C LEU A 186 -12.09 1.33 12.57
N TYR A 187 -12.22 0.82 13.79
CA TYR A 187 -12.49 1.67 14.96
C TYR A 187 -11.40 2.72 15.17
N GLN A 188 -10.12 2.34 15.03
CA GLN A 188 -9.03 3.30 15.15
C GLN A 188 -9.04 4.34 14.02
N PHE A 189 -9.36 3.95 12.79
CA PHE A 189 -9.50 4.88 11.67
C PHE A 189 -10.54 5.97 11.99
N ASP A 190 -11.75 5.55 12.38
CA ASP A 190 -12.84 6.46 12.71
C ASP A 190 -12.48 7.37 13.90
N ASN A 191 -11.92 6.78 14.96
CA ASN A 191 -11.51 7.54 16.13
C ASN A 191 -10.43 8.57 15.78
N THR A 192 -9.40 8.22 15.01
CA THR A 192 -8.35 9.15 14.60
C THR A 192 -8.91 10.26 13.70
N ALA A 193 -9.83 9.94 12.78
CA ALA A 193 -10.47 10.93 11.93
C ALA A 193 -11.26 11.97 12.74
N VAL A 194 -11.99 11.54 13.77
CA VAL A 194 -12.85 12.42 14.58
C VAL A 194 -12.07 13.16 15.67
N THR A 195 -11.10 12.51 16.31
CA THR A 195 -10.47 13.03 17.54
C THR A 195 -9.09 13.67 17.32
N GLU A 196 -8.33 13.24 16.30
CA GLU A 196 -6.96 13.72 16.10
C GLU A 196 -6.87 14.80 15.01
N LEU A 197 -7.69 14.74 13.95
CA LEU A 197 -7.65 15.73 12.87
C LEU A 197 -7.98 17.17 13.28
N PRO A 198 -8.99 17.46 14.12
CA PRO A 198 -9.28 18.83 14.53
C PRO A 198 -8.08 19.50 15.21
N SER A 199 -7.44 18.81 16.16
CA SER A 199 -6.26 19.31 16.85
C SER A 199 -5.07 19.50 15.90
N LEU A 200 -4.86 18.56 14.97
CA LEU A 200 -3.84 18.67 13.94
C LEU A 200 -4.05 19.90 13.05
N PHE A 201 -5.31 20.19 12.68
CA PHE A 201 -5.64 21.35 11.86
C PHE A 201 -5.32 22.68 12.55
N GLU A 202 -5.57 22.77 13.86
CA GLU A 202 -5.21 23.95 14.63
C GLU A 202 -3.68 24.06 14.80
N GLU A 203 -3.00 22.97 15.15
CA GLU A 203 -1.54 22.94 15.36
C GLU A 203 -0.77 23.41 14.12
N TYR A 204 -1.20 22.99 12.93
CA TYR A 204 -0.52 23.30 11.66
C TYR A 204 -1.14 24.46 10.89
N GLY A 205 -2.10 25.18 11.48
CA GLY A 205 -2.80 26.30 10.83
C GLY A 205 -3.34 25.93 9.46
N VAL A 206 -4.05 24.80 9.39
CA VAL A 206 -4.64 24.28 8.14
C VAL A 206 -5.85 25.16 7.80
N ASP A 207 -5.86 25.75 6.61
CA ASP A 207 -6.93 26.68 6.22
C ASP A 207 -8.24 25.93 5.89
N PRO A 208 -9.41 26.62 5.83
CA PRO A 208 -10.69 25.95 5.61
C PRO A 208 -10.77 25.12 4.31
N VAL A 209 -10.10 25.53 3.23
CA VAL A 209 -10.09 24.79 1.96
C VAL A 209 -9.22 23.55 2.08
N GLU A 210 -8.04 23.67 2.68
CA GLU A 210 -7.17 22.54 2.99
C GLU A 210 -7.86 21.52 3.90
N ARG A 211 -8.61 21.97 4.93
CA ARG A 211 -9.39 21.08 5.80
C ARG A 211 -10.42 20.28 5.03
N VAL A 212 -11.17 20.92 4.12
CA VAL A 212 -12.15 20.24 3.26
C VAL A 212 -11.46 19.21 2.36
N ASN A 213 -10.29 19.54 1.79
CA ASN A 213 -9.53 18.59 0.97
C ASN A 213 -9.12 17.35 1.77
N VAL A 214 -8.65 17.53 3.01
CA VAL A 214 -8.32 16.39 3.89
C VAL A 214 -9.57 15.57 4.20
N LEU A 215 -10.71 16.19 4.53
CA LEU A 215 -11.94 15.45 4.84
C LEU A 215 -12.49 14.69 3.62
N LEU A 216 -12.38 15.26 2.41
CA LEU A 216 -12.74 14.57 1.17
C LEU A 216 -11.82 13.38 0.89
N TYR A 217 -10.52 13.52 1.18
CA TYR A 217 -9.58 12.41 1.12
C TYR A 217 -9.96 11.31 2.12
N ILE A 218 -10.23 11.65 3.39
CA ILE A 218 -10.64 10.67 4.41
C ILE A 218 -11.96 9.99 4.08
N LYS A 219 -12.91 10.70 3.47
CA LYS A 219 -14.16 10.10 2.97
C LYS A 219 -13.93 9.12 1.81
N GLY A 220 -12.88 9.33 1.03
CA GLY A 220 -12.54 8.48 -0.11
C GLY A 220 -11.72 7.25 0.25
N LEU A 221 -11.03 7.27 1.39
CA LEU A 221 -10.46 6.08 2.03
C LEU A 221 -11.59 5.20 2.60
#